data_AF-A0A949GZX3-F1
#
_entry.id   AF-A0A949GZX3-F1
#
_cell.length_a   1.000
_cell.length_b   1.000
_cell.length_c   1.000
_cell.angle_alpha   90.00
_cell.angle_beta   90.00
_cell.angle_gamma   90.00
#
_symmetry.space_group_name_H-M   'P 1'
#
loop_
_entity.id
_entity.type
_entity.pdbx_description
1 polymer ?
#
loop_
_entity_poly.entity_id
_entity_poly.type
_entity_poly.pdbx_seq_one_letter_code
_entity_poly.pdbx_strand_id
1 'polypeptide(L)'
;MCASYGVKARSKPKGENAVAQVGGNVEMPAKTKVCIMEGIFRCCVLTYEIAMTHDPEPPSHYLFQTSQPRELLACAEFAAVQARQVHDDHGAWRWLIISLVLGVQNACLCALDSRDEDGTNAMRRADARRIRRWRETGGRSPPPHALSEPRIVSVLELVNRVSDRKFLPPPYQLPLEAEAEERFSALVELRNTFLHFSEDGWSFDLREAPPLALAACDIIRHLAVTQPTYLPRAERGHRDRIAHALEDIEAAMEHFAHGA
;
A
#
# COMPACT_ATOMS: atom_id res chain seq x y z
N MET A 1 -0.30 -29.34 28.24
CA MET A 1 -1.00 -28.49 29.23
C MET A 1 -0.66 -27.04 28.91
N CYS A 2 -1.52 -26.37 28.14
CA CYS A 2 -1.32 -24.97 27.77
C CYS A 2 -1.92 -24.05 28.83
N ALA A 3 -1.09 -23.19 29.41
CA ALA A 3 -1.52 -22.17 30.35
C ALA A 3 -2.06 -20.96 29.57
N SER A 4 -3.35 -20.68 29.77
CA SER A 4 -4.03 -19.45 29.35
C SER A 4 -3.51 -18.25 30.15
N TYR A 5 -2.91 -17.26 29.47
CA TYR A 5 -2.55 -15.99 30.10
C TYR A 5 -3.74 -15.01 30.01
N GLY A 6 -4.38 -14.76 31.16
CA GLY A 6 -5.39 -13.73 31.33
C GLY A 6 -4.75 -12.34 31.51
N VAL A 7 -5.11 -11.40 30.64
CA VAL A 7 -4.68 -10.00 30.71
C VAL A 7 -5.47 -9.28 31.81
N LYS A 8 -4.80 -8.87 32.90
CA LYS A 8 -5.34 -7.95 33.90
C LYS A 8 -5.03 -6.51 33.50
N ALA A 9 -6.08 -5.71 33.25
CA ALA A 9 -5.97 -4.27 33.07
C ALA A 9 -5.50 -3.60 34.38
N ARG A 10 -4.38 -2.86 34.34
CA ARG A 10 -3.95 -1.98 35.43
C ARG A 10 -4.37 -0.53 35.16
N SER A 11 -4.93 0.08 36.19
CA SER A 11 -5.34 1.48 36.27
C SER A 11 -4.13 2.43 36.24
N LYS A 12 -4.24 3.53 35.47
CA LYS A 12 -3.27 4.63 35.45
C LYS A 12 -3.44 5.54 36.67
N PRO A 13 -2.36 5.98 37.34
CA PRO A 13 -2.43 7.07 38.30
C PRO A 13 -2.48 8.43 37.58
N LYS A 14 -3.37 9.31 38.07
CA LYS A 14 -3.40 10.75 37.78
C LYS A 14 -2.31 11.45 38.62
N GLY A 15 -1.57 12.37 38.00
CA GLY A 15 -0.65 13.26 38.70
C GLY A 15 -0.28 14.46 37.82
N GLU A 16 -0.64 15.65 38.30
CA GLU A 16 -0.45 16.97 37.71
C GLU A 16 0.99 17.50 37.91
N ASN A 17 1.49 18.30 36.95
CA ASN A 17 1.84 19.73 37.11
C ASN A 17 3.02 20.22 36.23
N ALA A 18 2.66 21.12 35.32
CA ALA A 18 3.21 22.47 35.05
C ALA A 18 4.73 22.78 34.90
N VAL A 19 4.94 23.68 33.92
CA VAL A 19 5.98 24.74 33.74
C VAL A 19 7.24 24.40 32.92
N ALA A 20 7.32 24.95 31.70
CA ALA A 20 8.20 26.09 31.35
C ALA A 20 8.15 26.38 29.83
N GLN A 21 7.65 27.57 29.46
CA GLN A 21 7.88 28.16 28.13
C GLN A 21 9.20 28.93 28.16
N VAL A 22 10.12 28.60 27.25
CA VAL A 22 11.24 29.46 26.88
C VAL A 22 11.19 29.66 25.37
N GLY A 23 10.93 30.91 24.98
CA GLY A 23 10.92 31.35 23.60
C GLY A 23 12.33 31.49 23.05
N GLY A 24 12.50 31.04 21.82
CA GLY A 24 13.67 31.29 20.99
C GLY A 24 13.25 31.34 19.52
N ASN A 25 12.88 32.53 19.06
CA ASN A 25 12.68 32.79 17.63
C ASN A 25 14.05 32.89 16.96
N VAL A 26 14.40 31.87 16.18
CA VAL A 26 15.48 31.95 15.20
C VAL A 26 14.83 32.17 13.83
N GLU A 27 14.90 33.41 13.37
CA GLU A 27 14.44 33.84 12.07
C GLU A 27 15.43 33.36 11.01
N MET A 28 15.04 32.36 10.20
CA MET A 28 15.85 31.91 9.07
C MET A 28 15.46 32.66 7.78
N PRO A 29 16.43 33.09 6.96
CA PRO A 29 16.17 33.86 5.76
C PRO A 29 15.48 33.01 4.67
N ALA A 30 14.51 33.64 4.01
CA ALA A 30 13.70 33.08 2.94
C ALA A 30 14.58 32.56 1.78
N LYS A 31 14.71 31.23 1.68
CA LYS A 31 15.25 30.56 0.50
C LYS A 31 14.10 30.17 -0.42
N THR A 32 14.13 30.77 -1.61
CA THR A 32 13.65 30.29 -2.91
C THR A 32 12.79 29.02 -2.85
N LYS A 33 11.47 29.20 -2.81
CA LYS A 33 10.51 28.15 -3.15
C LYS A 33 10.60 27.91 -4.66
N VAL A 34 11.40 26.95 -5.07
CA VAL A 34 11.31 26.35 -6.40
C VAL A 34 9.94 25.69 -6.49
N CYS A 35 9.11 26.17 -7.41
CA CYS A 35 7.82 25.57 -7.73
C CYS A 35 8.05 24.18 -8.34
N ILE A 36 7.95 23.13 -7.52
CA ILE A 36 7.93 21.73 -7.96
C ILE A 36 6.63 21.09 -7.44
N MET A 37 5.47 21.61 -7.84
CA MET A 37 4.19 20.96 -7.51
C MET A 37 3.08 21.20 -8.55
N GLU A 38 3.40 21.65 -9.76
CA GLU A 38 2.41 21.74 -10.83
C GLU A 38 2.35 20.47 -11.72
N GLY A 39 3.31 19.53 -11.59
CA GLY A 39 3.42 18.37 -12.49
C GLY A 39 2.63 17.11 -12.08
N ILE A 40 2.26 16.94 -10.81
CA ILE A 40 1.72 15.65 -10.33
C ILE A 40 0.21 15.51 -10.59
N PHE A 41 -0.54 16.61 -10.64
CA PHE A 41 -2.00 16.55 -10.84
C PHE A 41 -2.46 16.94 -12.25
N ARG A 42 -1.60 17.58 -13.06
CA ARG A 42 -1.98 18.07 -14.39
C ARG A 42 -1.65 17.10 -15.54
N CYS A 43 -0.88 16.05 -15.28
CA CYS A 43 -0.47 15.12 -16.35
C CYS A 43 -1.57 14.12 -16.78
N CYS A 44 -2.68 14.00 -16.05
CA CYS A 44 -3.71 12.99 -16.35
C CYS A 44 -4.89 13.46 -17.20
N VAL A 45 -5.04 14.75 -17.54
CA VAL A 45 -6.33 15.26 -18.06
C VAL A 45 -6.27 15.94 -19.44
N LEU A 46 -5.10 16.16 -20.07
CA LEU A 46 -5.06 16.92 -21.34
C LEU A 46 -4.22 16.37 -22.50
N THR A 47 -3.92 15.07 -22.53
CA THR A 47 -3.29 14.42 -23.71
C THR A 47 -3.75 12.97 -23.87
N TYR A 48 -5.07 12.72 -23.95
CA TYR A 48 -5.60 11.37 -24.21
C TYR A 48 -5.80 11.04 -25.70
N GLU A 49 -5.41 11.95 -26.60
CA GLU A 49 -5.32 11.68 -28.02
C GLU A 49 -3.91 12.06 -28.49
N ILE A 50 -3.21 11.08 -29.09
CA ILE A 50 -1.88 11.19 -29.73
C ILE A 50 -0.67 11.02 -28.77
N ALA A 51 -0.34 9.78 -28.41
CA ALA A 51 1.05 9.24 -28.33
C ALA A 51 1.09 7.88 -27.59
N MET A 52 0.72 6.79 -28.26
CA MET A 52 0.83 5.42 -27.72
C MET A 52 2.03 4.65 -28.31
N THR A 53 3.15 5.33 -28.62
CA THR A 53 4.34 4.65 -29.19
C THR A 53 5.69 5.11 -28.64
N HIS A 54 5.76 6.06 -27.70
CA HIS A 54 7.02 6.41 -27.05
C HIS A 54 7.06 5.83 -25.64
N ASP A 55 7.99 4.90 -25.40
CA ASP A 55 8.41 4.61 -24.03
C ASP A 55 8.85 5.96 -23.41
N PRO A 56 8.32 6.33 -22.23
CA PRO A 56 8.67 7.58 -21.60
C PRO A 56 10.18 7.63 -21.36
N GLU A 57 10.83 8.77 -21.67
CA GLU A 57 12.24 8.99 -21.33
C GLU A 57 12.47 8.63 -19.86
N PRO A 58 13.59 7.93 -19.54
CA PRO A 58 13.87 7.57 -18.16
C PRO A 58 13.97 8.85 -17.31
N PRO A 59 13.35 8.89 -16.11
CA PRO A 59 13.43 10.05 -15.24
C PRO A 59 14.90 10.35 -14.88
N SER A 60 15.20 11.64 -14.72
CA SER A 60 16.53 12.10 -14.27
C SER A 60 17.00 11.34 -13.04
N HIS A 61 18.29 10.97 -13.00
CA HIS A 61 18.91 10.26 -11.87
C HIS A 61 18.78 11.00 -10.52
N TYR A 62 18.46 12.29 -10.53
CA TYR A 62 18.28 13.11 -9.34
C TYR A 62 16.82 13.31 -8.93
N LEU A 63 15.87 12.79 -9.71
CA LEU A 63 14.44 12.89 -9.42
C LEU A 63 13.88 11.52 -9.06
N PHE A 64 13.58 11.32 -7.78
CA PHE A 64 12.79 10.18 -7.35
C PHE A 64 11.32 10.44 -7.66
N GLN A 65 10.75 9.61 -8.54
CA GLN A 65 9.34 9.66 -8.89
C GLN A 65 8.69 8.32 -8.57
N THR A 66 7.60 8.37 -7.80
CA THR A 66 6.79 7.19 -7.51
C THR A 66 5.74 6.99 -8.60
N SER A 67 5.42 5.72 -8.86
CA SER A 67 4.37 5.32 -9.79
C SER A 67 3.71 4.07 -9.23
N GLN A 68 2.39 4.10 -9.00
CA GLN A 68 1.70 3.00 -8.32
C GLN A 68 1.94 1.64 -9.00
N PRO A 69 1.88 1.50 -10.34
CA PRO A 69 2.28 0.25 -10.98
C PRO A 69 3.73 -0.12 -10.70
N ARG A 70 4.69 0.80 -10.83
CA ARG A 70 6.11 0.49 -10.55
C ARG A 70 6.34 0.05 -9.12
N GLU A 71 5.70 0.70 -8.15
CA GLU A 71 5.78 0.32 -6.73
C GLU A 71 5.17 -1.06 -6.47
N LEU A 72 4.05 -1.40 -7.13
CA LEU A 72 3.44 -2.73 -7.06
C LEU A 72 4.40 -3.82 -7.57
N LEU A 73 4.98 -3.62 -8.75
CA LEU A 73 5.92 -4.58 -9.34
C LEU A 73 7.18 -4.72 -8.49
N ALA A 74 7.73 -3.60 -8.00
CA ALA A 74 8.89 -3.64 -7.10
C ALA A 74 8.58 -4.41 -5.80
N CYS A 75 7.38 -4.24 -5.24
CA CYS A 75 6.95 -5.02 -4.07
C CYS A 75 6.85 -6.52 -4.39
N ALA A 76 6.27 -6.89 -5.53
CA ALA A 76 6.13 -8.30 -5.93
C ALA A 76 7.49 -8.97 -6.19
N GLU A 77 8.38 -8.32 -6.94
CA GLU A 77 9.72 -8.84 -7.22
C GLU A 77 10.57 -8.94 -5.96
N PHE A 78 10.50 -7.93 -5.08
CA PHE A 78 11.20 -7.98 -3.81
C PHE A 78 10.64 -9.08 -2.91
N ALA A 79 9.31 -9.24 -2.83
CA ALA A 79 8.68 -10.34 -2.11
C ALA A 79 9.16 -11.70 -2.62
N ALA A 80 9.25 -11.91 -3.94
CA ALA A 80 9.78 -13.14 -4.53
C ALA A 80 11.24 -13.42 -4.14
N VAL A 81 12.10 -12.38 -4.11
CA VAL A 81 13.47 -12.51 -3.62
C VAL A 81 13.50 -12.94 -2.15
N GLN A 82 12.67 -12.33 -1.31
CA GLN A 82 12.60 -12.69 0.12
C GLN A 82 12.03 -14.09 0.32
N ALA A 83 11.03 -14.49 -0.46
CA ALA A 83 10.41 -15.81 -0.41
C ALA A 83 11.45 -16.93 -0.66
N ARG A 84 12.38 -16.74 -1.60
CA ARG A 84 13.47 -17.71 -1.83
C ARG A 84 14.46 -17.82 -0.67
N GLN A 85 14.54 -16.81 0.19
CA GLN A 85 15.52 -16.73 1.28
C GLN A 85 14.97 -17.21 2.62
N VAL A 86 13.65 -17.39 2.78
CA VAL A 86 13.02 -17.70 4.08
C VAL A 86 13.49 -19.01 4.72
N HIS A 87 14.03 -19.94 3.93
CA HIS A 87 14.59 -21.19 4.42
C HIS A 87 15.99 -21.03 5.05
N ASP A 88 16.77 -20.10 4.52
CA ASP A 88 18.16 -19.88 4.94
C ASP A 88 18.30 -18.70 5.92
N ASP A 89 17.39 -17.73 5.83
CA ASP A 89 17.38 -16.51 6.64
C ASP A 89 15.97 -16.24 7.19
N HIS A 90 15.80 -16.46 8.51
CA HIS A 90 14.55 -16.13 9.20
C HIS A 90 14.22 -14.63 9.12
N GLY A 91 15.23 -13.76 8.96
CA GLY A 91 15.05 -12.33 8.77
C GLY A 91 14.32 -11.98 7.46
N ALA A 92 14.35 -12.87 6.46
CA ALA A 92 13.65 -12.69 5.20
C ALA A 92 12.12 -12.70 5.37
N TRP A 93 11.58 -13.42 6.37
CA TRP A 93 10.13 -13.42 6.65
C TRP A 93 9.59 -12.02 6.92
N ARG A 94 10.31 -11.22 7.72
CA ARG A 94 9.94 -9.83 8.00
C ARG A 94 9.74 -9.05 6.70
N TRP A 95 10.70 -9.16 5.79
CA TRP A 95 10.70 -8.39 4.55
C TRP A 95 9.71 -8.94 3.53
N LEU A 96 9.50 -10.25 3.47
CA LEU A 96 8.43 -10.88 2.70
C LEU A 96 7.06 -10.35 3.13
N ILE A 97 6.76 -10.36 4.42
CA ILE A 97 5.46 -9.93 4.96
C ILE A 97 5.22 -8.44 4.72
N ILE A 98 6.23 -7.60 4.97
CA ILE A 98 6.13 -6.15 4.70
C ILE A 98 5.86 -5.90 3.22
N SER A 99 6.60 -6.56 2.32
CA SER A 99 6.49 -6.35 0.88
C SER A 99 5.19 -6.88 0.29
N LEU A 100 4.66 -8.01 0.77
CA LEU A 100 3.34 -8.51 0.38
C LEU A 100 2.22 -7.54 0.76
N VAL A 101 2.22 -7.02 2.01
CA VAL A 101 1.20 -6.05 2.45
C VAL A 101 1.29 -4.74 1.65
N LEU A 102 2.51 -4.27 1.35
CA LEU A 102 2.71 -3.11 0.46
C LEU A 102 2.27 -3.42 -0.98
N GLY A 103 2.52 -4.62 -1.48
CA GLY A 103 2.05 -5.10 -2.77
C GLY A 103 0.52 -5.06 -2.87
N VAL A 104 -0.20 -5.61 -1.88
CA VAL A 104 -1.67 -5.54 -1.83
C VAL A 104 -2.16 -4.10 -1.77
N GLN A 105 -1.52 -3.24 -0.97
CA GLN A 105 -1.86 -1.83 -0.91
C GLN A 105 -1.72 -1.16 -2.29
N ASN A 106 -0.59 -1.36 -2.98
CA ASN A 106 -0.35 -0.78 -4.31
C ASN A 106 -1.29 -1.36 -5.38
N ALA A 107 -1.61 -2.66 -5.32
CA ALA A 107 -2.58 -3.28 -6.20
C ALA A 107 -3.98 -2.67 -6.02
N CYS A 108 -4.41 -2.45 -4.78
CA CYS A 108 -5.69 -1.79 -4.51
C CYS A 108 -5.69 -0.33 -4.99
N LEU A 109 -4.61 0.40 -4.77
CA LEU A 109 -4.48 1.79 -5.25
C LEU A 109 -4.57 1.85 -6.77
N CYS A 110 -3.82 1.01 -7.48
CA CYS A 110 -3.87 0.94 -8.94
C CYS A 110 -5.29 0.62 -9.44
N ALA A 111 -5.97 -0.34 -8.81
CA ALA A 111 -7.32 -0.73 -9.18
C ALA A 111 -8.32 0.43 -8.98
N LEU A 112 -8.30 1.07 -7.81
CA LEU A 112 -9.23 2.14 -7.44
C LEU A 112 -8.99 3.44 -8.21
N ASP A 113 -7.74 3.76 -8.56
CA ASP A 113 -7.35 5.00 -9.26
C ASP A 113 -7.58 4.94 -10.77
N SER A 114 -7.59 3.73 -11.36
CA SER A 114 -7.73 3.53 -12.81
C SER A 114 -8.96 4.19 -13.44
N ARG A 115 -10.04 4.38 -12.67
CA ARG A 115 -11.33 4.92 -13.10
C ARG A 115 -11.82 6.09 -12.27
N ASP A 116 -10.94 6.66 -11.46
CA ASP A 116 -11.27 7.74 -10.56
C ASP A 116 -10.59 9.02 -11.01
N GLU A 117 -11.33 9.83 -11.77
CA GLU A 117 -10.86 11.11 -12.31
C GLU A 117 -10.34 12.06 -11.22
N ASP A 118 -10.83 11.88 -9.98
CA ASP A 118 -10.50 12.72 -8.84
C ASP A 118 -9.45 12.11 -7.89
N GLY A 119 -9.12 10.83 -8.05
CA GLY A 119 -8.21 10.08 -7.15
C GLY A 119 -8.70 9.97 -5.71
N THR A 120 -10.02 10.04 -5.48
CA THR A 120 -10.67 10.08 -4.16
C THR A 120 -11.07 8.73 -3.57
N ASN A 121 -11.10 7.66 -4.36
CA ASN A 121 -11.57 6.32 -4.03
C ASN A 121 -10.68 5.63 -3.01
N ALA A 122 -9.41 6.01 -2.91
CA ALA A 122 -8.49 5.52 -1.87
C ALA A 122 -8.44 6.44 -0.63
N MET A 123 -9.10 7.60 -0.66
CA MET A 123 -9.00 8.60 0.41
C MET A 123 -10.03 8.39 1.52
N ARG A 124 -9.78 8.96 2.70
CA ARG A 124 -10.81 9.11 3.73
C ARG A 124 -11.98 9.93 3.19
N ARG A 125 -13.20 9.59 3.60
CA ARG A 125 -14.44 10.23 3.09
C ARG A 125 -14.45 11.75 3.28
N ALA A 126 -13.89 12.26 4.37
CA ALA A 126 -13.80 13.70 4.62
C ALA A 126 -12.90 14.42 3.61
N ASP A 127 -11.78 13.80 3.24
CA ASP A 127 -10.82 14.34 2.29
C ASP A 127 -11.34 14.22 0.86
N ALA A 128 -11.92 13.06 0.50
CA ALA A 128 -12.63 12.87 -0.77
C ALA A 128 -13.69 13.98 -1.02
N ARG A 129 -14.51 14.31 -0.01
CA ARG A 129 -15.50 15.40 -0.11
C ARG A 129 -14.88 16.79 -0.26
N ARG A 130 -13.68 17.01 0.27
CA ARG A 130 -12.97 18.29 0.10
C ARG A 130 -12.44 18.41 -1.32
N ILE A 131 -11.84 17.34 -1.86
CA ILE A 131 -11.33 17.30 -3.23
C ILE A 131 -12.47 17.49 -4.24
N ARG A 132 -13.57 16.74 -4.10
CA ARG A 132 -14.73 16.86 -5.02
C ARG A 132 -15.30 18.28 -5.04
N ARG A 133 -15.54 18.88 -3.87
CA ARG A 133 -16.01 20.28 -3.79
C ARG A 133 -15.03 21.27 -4.42
N TRP A 134 -13.74 21.08 -4.21
CA TRP A 134 -12.73 21.93 -4.84
C TRP A 134 -12.77 21.81 -6.37
N ARG A 135 -12.92 20.60 -6.91
CA ARG A 135 -13.08 20.37 -8.37
C ARG A 135 -14.38 20.92 -8.93
N GLU A 136 -15.50 20.76 -8.22
CA GLU A 136 -16.81 21.32 -8.58
C GLU A 136 -16.77 22.86 -8.72
N THR A 137 -15.90 23.54 -7.96
CA THR A 137 -15.67 24.99 -8.06
C THR A 137 -14.70 25.41 -9.16
N GLY A 138 -14.26 24.46 -10.00
CA GLY A 138 -13.29 24.69 -11.07
C GLY A 138 -11.89 25.01 -10.56
N GLY A 139 -11.52 24.58 -9.35
CA GLY A 139 -10.20 24.80 -8.78
C GLY A 139 -9.86 26.28 -8.53
N ARG A 140 -10.87 27.16 -8.40
CA ARG A 140 -10.68 28.61 -8.25
C ARG A 140 -10.07 29.03 -6.91
N SER A 141 -10.15 28.16 -5.89
CA SER A 141 -9.50 28.36 -4.59
C SER A 141 -8.19 27.58 -4.52
N PRO A 142 -7.27 27.93 -3.60
CA PRO A 142 -6.09 27.12 -3.37
C PRO A 142 -6.47 25.64 -3.15
N PRO A 143 -5.68 24.71 -3.70
CA PRO A 143 -5.90 23.29 -3.47
C PRO A 143 -6.00 23.02 -1.96
N PRO A 144 -7.06 22.35 -1.46
CA PRO A 144 -7.18 22.07 -0.03
C PRO A 144 -5.93 21.36 0.47
N HIS A 145 -5.49 21.61 1.70
CA HIS A 145 -4.33 20.92 2.31
C HIS A 145 -4.39 19.39 2.28
N ALA A 146 -5.56 18.79 2.01
CA ALA A 146 -5.70 17.39 1.65
C ALA A 146 -4.89 16.99 0.38
N LEU A 147 -4.42 17.96 -0.40
CA LEU A 147 -3.50 17.79 -1.53
C LEU A 147 -2.03 17.87 -1.11
N SER A 148 -1.70 18.39 0.09
CA SER A 148 -0.32 18.30 0.62
C SER A 148 -0.06 16.95 1.29
N GLU A 149 -1.06 16.31 1.89
CA GLU A 149 -0.96 14.95 2.45
C GLU A 149 -2.31 14.19 2.35
N PRO A 150 -2.67 13.63 1.19
CA PRO A 150 -3.87 12.79 1.11
C PRO A 150 -3.69 11.56 2.01
N ARG A 151 -4.53 11.47 3.05
CA ARG A 151 -4.54 10.31 3.93
C ARG A 151 -5.27 9.18 3.23
N ILE A 152 -4.48 8.33 2.57
CA ILE A 152 -4.93 7.02 2.10
C ILE A 152 -5.53 6.28 3.30
N VAL A 153 -6.62 5.56 3.07
CA VAL A 153 -7.22 4.69 4.09
C VAL A 153 -6.32 3.49 4.43
N SER A 154 -6.64 2.75 5.49
CA SER A 154 -5.87 1.55 5.82
C SER A 154 -5.95 0.52 4.69
N VAL A 155 -4.95 -0.38 4.62
CA VAL A 155 -4.93 -1.44 3.60
C VAL A 155 -6.16 -2.36 3.67
N LEU A 156 -6.68 -2.63 4.88
CA LEU A 156 -7.91 -3.40 5.06
C LEU A 156 -9.13 -2.67 4.46
N GLU A 157 -9.23 -1.36 4.67
CA GLU A 157 -10.29 -0.56 4.04
C GLU A 157 -10.12 -0.49 2.51
N LEU A 158 -8.89 -0.48 1.99
CA LEU A 158 -8.64 -0.56 0.55
C LEU A 158 -9.14 -1.89 -0.04
N VAL A 159 -8.84 -3.02 0.62
CA VAL A 159 -9.31 -4.36 0.24
C VAL A 159 -10.85 -4.42 0.25
N ASN A 160 -11.49 -3.84 1.27
CA ASN A 160 -12.95 -3.75 1.31
C ASN A 160 -13.52 -2.94 0.14
N ARG A 161 -12.85 -1.86 -0.27
CA ARG A 161 -13.29 -1.03 -1.40
C ARG A 161 -13.15 -1.73 -2.73
N VAL A 162 -12.03 -2.39 -3.01
CA VAL A 162 -11.89 -3.17 -4.27
C VAL A 162 -12.85 -4.36 -4.32
N SER A 163 -13.38 -4.79 -3.18
CA SER A 163 -14.41 -5.81 -3.05
C SER A 163 -15.84 -5.24 -3.06
N ASP A 164 -16.05 -3.92 -3.14
CA ASP A 164 -17.37 -3.28 -3.18
C ASP A 164 -17.65 -2.74 -4.59
N ARG A 165 -18.77 -3.20 -5.18
CA ARG A 165 -19.27 -2.79 -6.50
C ARG A 165 -19.41 -1.26 -6.66
N LYS A 166 -19.57 -0.50 -5.56
CA LYS A 166 -19.62 0.96 -5.58
C LYS A 166 -18.29 1.59 -5.99
N PHE A 167 -17.17 0.95 -5.70
CA PHE A 167 -15.84 1.46 -6.03
C PHE A 167 -15.25 0.74 -7.24
N LEU A 168 -15.49 -0.57 -7.36
CA LEU A 168 -14.95 -1.38 -8.45
C LEU A 168 -16.03 -2.32 -9.02
N PRO A 169 -16.55 -2.05 -10.24
CA PRO A 169 -17.62 -2.87 -10.81
C PRO A 169 -17.10 -4.21 -11.34
N PRO A 170 -17.96 -5.25 -11.46
CA PRO A 170 -17.62 -6.48 -12.16
C PRO A 170 -17.15 -6.23 -13.62
N PRO A 171 -16.25 -7.08 -14.16
CA PRO A 171 -15.60 -8.24 -13.54
C PRO A 171 -14.37 -7.92 -12.68
N TYR A 172 -14.08 -6.63 -12.44
CA TYR A 172 -12.83 -6.19 -11.80
C TYR A 172 -12.85 -6.23 -10.27
N GLN A 173 -14.03 -6.47 -9.68
CA GLN A 173 -14.23 -6.55 -8.25
C GLN A 173 -13.49 -7.76 -7.68
N LEU A 174 -12.75 -7.56 -6.58
CA LEU A 174 -12.10 -8.63 -5.84
C LEU A 174 -13.16 -9.58 -5.24
N PRO A 175 -13.18 -10.87 -5.61
CA PRO A 175 -14.05 -11.86 -4.97
C PRO A 175 -13.44 -12.26 -3.62
N LEU A 176 -13.57 -11.38 -2.63
CA LEU A 176 -12.99 -11.62 -1.30
C LEU A 176 -13.85 -12.60 -0.51
N GLU A 177 -13.32 -13.79 -0.27
CA GLU A 177 -13.90 -14.78 0.64
C GLU A 177 -13.54 -14.46 2.09
N ALA A 178 -14.41 -14.82 3.04
CA ALA A 178 -14.21 -14.52 4.46
C ALA A 178 -12.89 -15.09 5.02
N GLU A 179 -12.49 -16.28 4.55
CA GLU A 179 -11.24 -16.92 4.96
C GLU A 179 -10.01 -16.15 4.45
N ALA A 180 -10.05 -15.67 3.20
CA ALA A 180 -9.00 -14.84 2.63
C ALA A 180 -8.90 -13.48 3.34
N GLU A 181 -10.05 -12.89 3.72
CA GLU A 181 -10.10 -11.65 4.51
C GLU A 181 -9.46 -11.84 5.89
N GLU A 182 -9.79 -12.92 6.61
CA GLU A 182 -9.22 -13.22 7.92
C GLU A 182 -7.70 -13.43 7.84
N ARG A 183 -7.23 -14.24 6.87
CA ARG A 183 -5.80 -14.48 6.64
C ARG A 183 -5.06 -13.18 6.31
N PHE A 184 -5.62 -12.35 5.42
CA PHE A 184 -4.98 -11.09 5.07
C PHE A 184 -4.96 -10.11 6.25
N SER A 185 -6.02 -10.08 7.06
CA SER A 185 -6.07 -9.29 8.29
C SER A 185 -4.96 -9.70 9.26
N ALA A 186 -4.78 -11.01 9.48
CA ALA A 186 -3.68 -11.53 10.31
C ALA A 186 -2.29 -11.19 9.75
N LEU A 187 -2.11 -11.21 8.42
CA LEU A 187 -0.87 -10.77 7.78
C LEU A 187 -0.56 -9.29 8.05
N VAL A 188 -1.59 -8.43 8.03
CA VAL A 188 -1.46 -6.99 8.31
C VAL A 188 -1.06 -6.75 9.77
N GLU A 189 -1.66 -7.49 10.71
CA GLU A 189 -1.26 -7.42 12.13
C GLU A 189 0.18 -7.88 12.32
N LEU A 190 0.59 -8.98 11.69
CA LEU A 190 1.96 -9.47 11.73
C LEU A 190 2.95 -8.44 11.17
N ARG A 191 2.60 -7.77 10.06
CA ARG A 191 3.36 -6.64 9.50
C ARG A 191 3.50 -5.51 10.52
N ASN A 192 2.42 -5.15 11.21
CA ASN A 192 2.44 -4.08 12.21
C ASN A 192 3.40 -4.41 13.35
N THR A 193 3.42 -5.66 13.82
CA THR A 193 4.36 -6.13 14.85
C THR A 193 5.82 -6.06 14.39
N PHE A 194 6.10 -6.32 13.10
CA PHE A 194 7.44 -6.16 12.54
C PHE A 194 7.89 -4.70 12.41
N LEU A 195 6.97 -3.76 12.13
CA LEU A 195 7.30 -2.34 11.98
C LEU A 195 7.35 -1.58 13.31
N HIS A 196 6.53 -1.99 14.27
CA HIS A 196 6.39 -1.36 15.57
C HIS A 196 6.99 -2.28 16.63
N PHE A 197 8.31 -2.17 16.84
CA PHE A 197 8.99 -2.90 17.91
C PHE A 197 8.34 -2.59 19.26
N SER A 198 7.85 -3.64 19.93
CA SER A 198 7.44 -3.59 21.33
C SER A 198 8.67 -3.80 22.23
N GLU A 199 8.67 -3.15 23.40
CA GLU A 199 9.74 -3.29 24.41
C GLU A 199 9.84 -4.74 24.93
N ASP A 200 8.73 -5.46 24.98
CA ASP A 200 8.64 -6.81 25.56
C ASP A 200 9.11 -7.94 24.63
N GLY A 201 9.52 -7.62 23.40
CA GLY A 201 9.76 -8.63 22.37
C GLY A 201 8.49 -9.40 22.01
N TRP A 202 8.56 -10.25 20.97
CA TRP A 202 7.46 -11.11 20.56
C TRP A 202 8.00 -12.30 19.78
N SER A 203 7.19 -13.35 19.67
CA SER A 203 7.46 -14.53 18.85
C SER A 203 6.23 -14.87 18.01
N PHE A 204 6.45 -15.57 16.90
CA PHE A 204 5.41 -16.02 15.98
C PHE A 204 5.81 -17.37 15.39
N ASP A 205 4.84 -18.26 15.21
CA ASP A 205 5.07 -19.57 14.62
C ASP A 205 5.13 -19.44 13.10
N LEU A 206 6.34 -19.58 12.53
CA LEU A 206 6.55 -19.43 11.08
C LEU A 206 5.74 -20.45 10.25
N ARG A 207 5.27 -21.55 10.83
CA ARG A 207 4.39 -22.51 10.14
C ARG A 207 3.02 -21.91 9.80
N GLU A 208 2.62 -20.85 10.49
CA GLU A 208 1.38 -20.12 10.23
C GLU A 208 1.56 -19.06 9.12
N ALA A 209 2.79 -18.68 8.74
CA ALA A 209 3.03 -17.60 7.77
C ALA A 209 2.66 -17.95 6.30
N PRO A 210 2.93 -19.17 5.77
CA PRO A 210 2.63 -19.49 4.37
C PRO A 210 1.18 -19.20 3.93
N PRO A 211 0.13 -19.67 4.63
CA PRO A 211 -1.24 -19.38 4.21
C PRO A 211 -1.59 -17.88 4.26
N LEU A 212 -0.94 -17.09 5.14
CA LEU A 212 -1.12 -15.63 5.18
C LEU A 212 -0.50 -14.97 3.95
N ALA A 213 0.70 -15.40 3.55
CA ALA A 213 1.39 -14.90 2.37
C ALA A 213 0.63 -15.23 1.08
N LEU A 214 0.10 -16.45 0.97
CA LEU A 214 -0.70 -16.89 -0.18
C LEU A 214 -2.00 -16.07 -0.33
N ALA A 215 -2.68 -15.75 0.77
CA ALA A 215 -3.87 -14.88 0.73
C ALA A 215 -3.55 -13.48 0.14
N ALA A 216 -2.37 -12.91 0.44
CA ALA A 216 -1.93 -11.68 -0.20
C ALA A 216 -1.62 -11.87 -1.69
N CYS A 217 -1.02 -13.00 -2.07
CA CYS A 217 -0.75 -13.35 -3.46
C CYS A 217 -2.04 -13.44 -4.28
N ASP A 218 -3.10 -14.06 -3.75
CA ASP A 218 -4.40 -14.16 -4.41
C ASP A 218 -5.01 -12.79 -4.71
N ILE A 219 -4.95 -11.87 -3.74
CA ILE A 219 -5.43 -10.50 -3.90
C ILE A 219 -4.65 -9.77 -4.99
N ILE A 220 -3.31 -9.85 -4.96
CA ILE A 220 -2.46 -9.22 -5.98
C ILE A 220 -2.73 -9.86 -7.34
N ARG A 221 -2.78 -11.19 -7.43
CA ARG A 221 -3.04 -11.95 -8.66
C ARG A 221 -4.34 -11.51 -9.29
N HIS A 222 -5.41 -11.41 -8.51
CA HIS A 222 -6.70 -10.95 -9.02
C HIS A 222 -6.61 -9.54 -9.62
N LEU A 223 -6.07 -8.58 -8.86
CA LEU A 223 -6.07 -7.16 -9.23
C LEU A 223 -5.00 -6.78 -10.27
N ALA A 224 -3.91 -7.54 -10.37
CA ALA A 224 -2.76 -7.22 -11.20
C ALA A 224 -2.56 -8.15 -12.40
N VAL A 225 -3.07 -9.38 -12.32
CA VAL A 225 -2.87 -10.41 -13.34
C VAL A 225 -4.19 -10.83 -13.99
N THR A 226 -5.23 -11.13 -13.21
CA THR A 226 -6.48 -11.67 -13.75
C THR A 226 -7.40 -10.59 -14.31
N GLN A 227 -7.64 -9.52 -13.55
CA GLN A 227 -8.54 -8.42 -13.90
C GLN A 227 -7.92 -7.03 -13.73
N PRO A 228 -6.73 -6.74 -14.32
CA PRO A 228 -6.05 -5.48 -14.07
C PRO A 228 -6.66 -4.31 -14.84
N THR A 229 -7.22 -3.35 -14.11
CA THR A 229 -7.83 -2.15 -14.69
C THR A 229 -6.83 -1.06 -15.08
N TYR A 230 -5.58 -1.15 -14.61
CA TYR A 230 -4.57 -0.10 -14.71
C TYR A 230 -3.46 -0.38 -15.73
N LEU A 231 -3.47 -1.53 -16.42
CA LEU A 231 -2.41 -1.91 -17.37
C LEU A 231 -2.08 -0.85 -18.43
N PRO A 232 -3.03 -0.04 -18.96
CA PRO A 232 -2.67 1.03 -19.90
C PRO A 232 -1.68 2.06 -19.35
N ARG A 233 -1.51 2.15 -18.02
CA ARG A 233 -0.56 3.05 -17.34
C ARG A 233 0.71 2.31 -16.87
N ALA A 234 0.80 1.01 -17.10
CA ALA A 234 1.93 0.19 -16.69
C ALA A 234 2.94 0.01 -17.83
N GLU A 235 4.17 -0.38 -17.48
CA GLU A 235 5.21 -0.69 -18.47
C GLU A 235 4.95 -2.00 -19.21
N ARG A 236 5.62 -2.22 -20.34
CA ARG A 236 5.51 -3.47 -21.09
C ARG A 236 6.00 -4.66 -20.25
N GLY A 237 5.31 -5.80 -20.36
CA GLY A 237 5.64 -7.01 -19.61
C GLY A 237 5.34 -6.93 -18.10
N HIS A 238 4.74 -5.84 -17.62
CA HIS A 238 4.42 -5.64 -16.21
C HIS A 238 3.57 -6.76 -15.61
N ARG A 239 2.51 -7.16 -16.32
CA ARG A 239 1.62 -8.26 -15.92
C ARG A 239 2.38 -9.58 -15.75
N ASP A 240 3.19 -9.94 -16.75
CA ASP A 240 3.90 -11.21 -16.78
C ASP A 240 4.97 -11.28 -15.68
N ARG A 241 5.65 -10.16 -15.40
CA ARG A 241 6.63 -10.06 -14.30
C ARG A 241 5.96 -10.20 -12.93
N ILE A 242 4.81 -9.57 -12.72
CA ILE A 242 4.05 -9.77 -11.48
C ILE A 242 3.61 -11.24 -11.38
N ALA A 243 3.04 -11.82 -12.44
CA ALA A 243 2.60 -13.21 -12.43
C ALA A 243 3.74 -14.17 -12.05
N HIS A 244 4.90 -14.01 -12.67
CA HIS A 244 6.09 -14.82 -12.38
C HIS A 244 6.59 -14.64 -10.94
N ALA A 245 6.62 -13.40 -10.44
CA ALA A 245 7.00 -13.14 -9.05
C ALA A 245 6.03 -13.81 -8.05
N LEU A 246 4.73 -13.82 -8.33
CA LEU A 246 3.75 -14.51 -7.49
C LEU A 246 3.91 -16.03 -7.54
N GLU A 247 4.19 -16.60 -8.72
CA GLU A 247 4.49 -18.04 -8.88
C GLU A 247 5.74 -18.45 -8.07
N ASP A 248 6.79 -17.62 -8.07
CA ASP A 248 7.99 -17.85 -7.25
C ASP A 248 7.67 -17.86 -5.74
N ILE A 249 6.80 -16.95 -5.29
CA ILE A 249 6.37 -16.89 -3.89
C ILE A 249 5.56 -18.13 -3.54
N GLU A 250 4.59 -18.50 -4.38
CA GLU A 250 3.73 -19.68 -4.19
C GLU A 250 4.58 -20.96 -4.08
N ALA A 251 5.52 -21.18 -5.00
CA ALA A 251 6.42 -22.33 -4.98
C ALA A 251 7.27 -22.40 -3.70
N ALA A 252 7.77 -21.25 -3.21
CA ALA A 252 8.53 -21.19 -1.97
C ALA A 252 7.65 -21.49 -0.73
N MET A 253 6.43 -20.96 -0.68
CA MET A 253 5.49 -21.19 0.43
C MET A 253 5.01 -22.65 0.48
N GLU A 254 4.77 -23.28 -0.67
CA GLU A 254 4.46 -24.70 -0.77
C GLU A 254 5.62 -25.56 -0.26
N HIS A 255 6.85 -25.24 -0.66
CA HIS A 255 8.02 -25.97 -0.18
C HIS A 255 8.17 -25.88 1.34
N PHE A 256 7.94 -24.69 1.91
CA PHE A 256 7.96 -24.48 3.36
C PHE A 256 6.89 -25.28 4.10
N ALA A 257 5.67 -25.35 3.55
CA ALA A 257 4.56 -26.09 4.17
C ALA A 257 4.78 -27.62 4.22
N HIS A 258 5.54 -28.18 3.28
CA HIS A 258 5.82 -29.62 3.23
C HIS A 258 7.15 -30.02 3.89
N GLY A 259 8.06 -29.06 4.10
CA GLY A 259 9.40 -29.30 4.66
C GLY A 259 9.50 -29.16 6.18
N ALA A 260 8.47 -28.66 6.85
CA ALA A 260 8.39 -28.47 8.31
C ALA A 260 7.65 -29.62 9.01
#